data_AF-N9PD92-F1
#
_entry.id   AF-N9PD92-F1
#
_cell.length_a   1.000
_cell.length_b   1.000
_cell.length_c   1.000
_cell.angle_alpha   90.00
_cell.angle_beta   90.00
_cell.angle_gamma   90.00
#
_symmetry.space_group_name_H-M   'P 1'
#
loop_
_entity.id
_entity.type
_entity.pdbx_description
1 polymer ?
#
loop_
_entity_poly.entity_id
_entity_poly.type
_entity_poly.pdbx_seq_one_letter_code
_entity_poly.pdbx_strand_id
1 'polypeptide(L)'
;MSEQKYHWYLIGYTFSDKSNNGSTRNFSIQLPLETFLPPVSKSKLNEFNVIGAEWIKKNDPTSQPENLFAISISYLGEMTQAQFNT
;
A
#
# COMPACT_ATOMS: atom_id res chain seq x y z
N MET A 1 -22.50 15.60 12.57
CA MET A 1 -22.29 14.34 11.81
C MET A 1 -21.11 13.63 12.44
N SER A 2 -21.21 12.35 12.78
CA SER A 2 -20.04 11.60 13.25
C SER A 2 -19.05 11.43 12.10
N GLU A 3 -17.77 11.68 12.33
CA GLU A 3 -16.73 11.39 11.34
C GLU A 3 -16.76 9.90 10.97
N GLN A 4 -16.71 9.61 9.67
CA GLN A 4 -16.63 8.24 9.16
C GLN A 4 -15.32 7.60 9.62
N LYS A 5 -15.42 6.40 10.19
CA LYS A 5 -14.28 5.57 10.56
C LYS A 5 -13.91 4.64 9.41
N TYR A 6 -12.64 4.33 9.31
CA TYR A 6 -12.09 3.38 8.34
C TYR A 6 -11.25 2.34 9.06
N HIS A 7 -11.15 1.15 8.47
CA HIS A 7 -10.14 0.15 8.81
C HIS A 7 -8.82 0.54 8.12
N TRP A 8 -7.82 0.88 8.92
CA TRP A 8 -6.53 1.33 8.40
C TRP A 8 -5.54 0.19 8.28
N TYR A 9 -4.82 0.16 7.17
CA TYR A 9 -3.77 -0.82 6.90
C TYR A 9 -2.47 -0.14 6.50
N LEU A 10 -1.34 -0.67 6.97
CA LEU A 10 -0.02 -0.37 6.44
C LEU A 10 0.40 -1.50 5.51
N ILE A 11 0.59 -1.20 4.23
CA ILE A 11 1.02 -2.20 3.24
C ILE A 11 2.46 -1.90 2.84
N GLY A 12 3.35 -2.84 3.09
CA GLY A 12 4.75 -2.77 2.66
C GLY A 12 4.93 -3.42 1.31
N TYR A 13 5.69 -2.78 0.43
CA TYR A 13 6.02 -3.24 -0.91
C TYR A 13 7.53 -3.35 -1.09
N THR A 14 7.92 -4.23 -2.00
CA THR A 14 9.27 -4.29 -2.55
C THR A 14 9.22 -4.35 -4.07
N PHE A 15 10.20 -3.74 -4.73
CA PHE A 15 10.37 -3.82 -6.18
C PHE A 15 11.84 -3.68 -6.56
N SER A 16 12.17 -4.12 -7.77
CA SER A 16 13.48 -3.88 -8.38
C SER A 16 13.39 -2.64 -9.27
N ASP A 17 14.25 -1.66 -9.08
CA ASP A 17 14.22 -0.42 -9.86
C ASP A 17 15.24 -0.47 -11.00
N LYS A 18 14.75 -0.67 -12.23
CA LYS A 18 15.61 -0.75 -13.41
C LYS A 18 16.41 0.54 -13.63
N SER A 19 15.83 1.69 -13.29
CA SER A 19 16.48 2.99 -13.43
C SER A 19 17.68 3.16 -12.48
N ASN A 20 17.74 2.34 -11.42
CA ASN A 20 18.77 2.37 -10.39
C ASN A 20 19.58 1.07 -10.34
N ASN A 21 20.10 0.64 -11.50
CA ASN A 21 20.91 -0.58 -11.65
C ASN A 21 20.24 -1.87 -11.13
N GLY A 22 18.90 -1.93 -11.10
CA GLY A 22 18.17 -3.08 -10.58
C GLY A 22 18.17 -3.19 -9.05
N SER A 23 18.52 -2.12 -8.34
CA SER A 23 18.53 -2.10 -6.88
C SER A 23 17.13 -2.39 -6.31
N THR A 24 17.06 -3.21 -5.27
CA THR A 24 15.82 -3.45 -4.53
C THR A 24 15.46 -2.23 -3.69
N ARG A 25 14.24 -1.74 -3.87
CA ARG A 25 13.67 -0.62 -3.12
C ARG A 25 12.42 -1.08 -2.40
N ASN A 26 12.18 -0.49 -1.24
CA ASN A 26 11.01 -0.76 -0.43
C ASN A 26 10.27 0.55 -0.14
N PHE A 27 8.96 0.46 -0.04
CA PHE A 27 8.12 1.57 0.41
C PHE A 27 6.88 1.01 1.10
N SER A 28 6.19 1.87 1.84
CA SER A 28 4.93 1.50 2.49
C SER A 28 3.87 2.52 2.16
N ILE A 29 2.62 2.06 2.02
CA ILE A 29 1.47 2.93 1.86
C ILE A 29 0.48 2.68 3.00
N GLN A 30 -0.25 3.73 3.36
CA GLN A 30 -1.35 3.67 4.29
C GLN A 30 -2.65 3.59 3.47
N LEU A 31 -3.47 2.57 3.73
CA LEU A 31 -4.70 2.31 2.97
C LEU A 31 -5.90 2.28 3.93
N PRO A 32 -6.81 3.26 3.85
CA PRO A 32 -8.10 3.20 4.53
C PRO A 32 -9.09 2.36 3.72
N LEU A 33 -9.81 1.45 4.39
CA LEU A 33 -10.90 0.67 3.81
C LEU A 33 -12.17 0.84 4.63
N GLU A 34 -13.33 0.96 3.96
CA GLU A 34 -14.62 1.06 4.64
C GLU A 34 -15.05 -0.25 5.30
N THR A 35 -14.55 -1.37 4.79
CA THR A 35 -14.86 -2.71 5.31
C THR A 35 -13.58 -3.40 5.75
N PHE A 36 -13.68 -4.17 6.83
CA PHE A 36 -12.56 -4.96 7.32
C PHE A 36 -12.14 -5.97 6.25
N LEU A 37 -10.84 -5.99 5.96
CA LEU A 37 -10.27 -6.90 4.98
C LEU A 37 -10.29 -8.35 5.53
N PRO A 38 -11.05 -9.28 4.92
CA PRO A 38 -10.99 -10.69 5.29
C PRO A 38 -9.59 -11.27 4.96
N PRO A 39 -9.29 -12.52 5.37
CA PRO A 39 -8.05 -13.19 4.98
C PRO A 39 -7.72 -12.99 3.49
N VAL A 40 -6.52 -12.49 3.22
CA VAL A 40 -6.16 -11.97 1.90
C VAL A 40 -5.86 -13.13 0.95
N SER A 41 -6.66 -13.27 -0.10
CA SER A 41 -6.40 -14.23 -1.17
C SER A 41 -5.26 -13.74 -2.08
N LYS A 42 -4.67 -14.66 -2.86
CA LYS A 42 -3.68 -14.30 -3.89
C LYS A 42 -4.20 -13.27 -4.91
N SER A 43 -5.49 -13.34 -5.25
CA SER A 43 -6.12 -12.35 -6.13
C SER A 43 -6.10 -10.96 -5.50
N LYS A 44 -6.42 -10.87 -4.21
CA LYS A 44 -6.44 -9.60 -3.49
C LYS A 44 -5.03 -9.02 -3.33
N LEU A 45 -4.00 -9.86 -3.17
CA LEU A 45 -2.60 -9.43 -3.22
C LEU A 45 -2.23 -8.78 -4.56
N ASN A 46 -2.73 -9.30 -5.69
CA ASN A 46 -2.49 -8.70 -6.99
C ASN A 46 -3.15 -7.32 -7.11
N GLU A 47 -4.35 -7.13 -6.55
CA GLU A 47 -4.99 -5.81 -6.49
C GLU A 47 -4.14 -4.81 -5.71
N PHE A 48 -3.54 -5.22 -4.59
CA PHE A 48 -2.61 -4.36 -3.84
C PHE A 48 -1.37 -4.00 -4.66
N ASN A 49 -0.83 -4.93 -5.47
CA ASN A 49 0.29 -4.62 -6.36
C ASN A 49 -0.07 -3.52 -7.38
N VAL A 50 -1.32 -3.49 -7.88
CA VAL A 50 -1.80 -2.40 -8.75
C VAL A 50 -1.78 -1.07 -8.00
N ILE A 51 -2.29 -1.03 -6.77
CA ILE A 51 -2.26 0.17 -5.93
C ILE A 51 -0.83 0.66 -5.69
N GLY A 52 0.09 -0.26 -5.38
CA GLY A 52 1.51 0.06 -5.24
C GLY A 52 2.12 0.65 -6.51
N ALA A 53 1.77 0.11 -7.69
CA ALA A 53 2.27 0.60 -8.97
C ALA A 53 1.75 2.01 -9.29
N GLU A 54 0.48 2.27 -9.01
CA GLU A 54 -0.12 3.61 -9.16
C GLU A 54 0.52 4.62 -8.21
N TRP A 55 0.81 4.22 -6.97
CA TRP A 55 1.50 5.06 -6.01
C TRP A 55 2.90 5.45 -6.50
N ILE A 56 3.69 4.50 -7.02
CA ILE A 56 5.03 4.79 -7.59
C ILE A 56 4.91 5.77 -8.75
N LYS A 57 4.01 5.52 -9.71
CA LYS A 57 3.82 6.42 -10.87
C LYS A 57 3.52 7.87 -10.46
N LYS A 58 2.79 8.06 -9.36
CA LYS A 58 2.41 9.37 -8.85
C LYS A 58 3.51 10.07 -8.04
N ASN A 59 4.25 9.32 -7.21
CA ASN A 59 5.17 9.90 -6.22
C ASN A 59 6.65 9.79 -6.61
N ASP A 60 7.00 8.84 -7.47
CA ASP A 60 8.36 8.62 -7.98
C ASP A 60 8.30 8.26 -9.48
N PRO A 61 7.92 9.21 -10.34
CA PRO A 61 7.71 8.97 -11.78
C PRO A 61 8.99 8.61 -12.54
N THR A 62 10.16 8.86 -11.95
CA THR A 62 11.46 8.50 -12.52
C THR A 62 11.81 7.03 -12.34
N SER A 63 11.17 6.36 -11.37
CA SER A 63 11.38 4.95 -11.12
C SER A 63 10.86 4.09 -12.26
N GLN A 64 11.55 2.98 -12.52
CA GLN A 64 11.13 1.96 -13.48
C GLN A 64 10.94 0.64 -12.73
N PRO A 65 9.79 0.47 -12.03
CA PRO A 65 9.57 -0.67 -11.16
C PRO A 65 9.38 -1.96 -11.96
N GLU A 66 10.18 -2.97 -11.64
CA GLU A 66 10.05 -4.36 -12.07
C GLU A 66 9.81 -5.25 -10.85
N ASN A 67 9.05 -6.35 -11.02
CA ASN A 67 8.76 -7.32 -9.96
C ASN A 67 8.23 -6.67 -8.67
N LEU A 68 7.26 -5.76 -8.78
CA LEU A 68 6.60 -5.16 -7.63
C LEU A 68 5.66 -6.17 -6.96
N PHE A 69 5.82 -6.35 -5.65
CA PHE A 69 4.87 -7.12 -4.84
C PHE A 69 4.73 -6.59 -3.42
N ALA A 70 3.52 -6.71 -2.87
CA ALA A 70 3.25 -6.50 -1.46
C ALA A 70 3.91 -7.62 -0.62
N ILE A 71 4.69 -7.23 0.38
CA ILE A 71 5.43 -8.15 1.29
C ILE A 71 4.80 -8.24 2.68
N SER A 72 4.01 -7.25 3.08
CA SER A 72 3.34 -7.22 4.38
C SER A 72 2.06 -6.39 4.32
N ILE A 73 1.07 -6.78 5.11
CA ILE A 73 -0.17 -6.05 5.32
C ILE A 73 -0.42 -6.06 6.83
N SER A 74 -0.31 -4.91 7.47
CA SER A 74 -0.51 -4.75 8.91
C SER A 74 -1.80 -3.99 9.18
N TYR A 75 -2.71 -4.56 9.96
CA TYR A 75 -3.91 -3.85 10.40
C TYR A 75 -3.58 -2.90 11.54
N LEU A 76 -3.97 -1.62 11.40
CA LEU A 76 -3.65 -0.55 12.35
C LEU A 76 -4.83 -0.21 13.27
N GLY A 77 -6.04 -0.69 12.95
CA GLY A 77 -7.25 -0.44 13.73
C GLY A 77 -8.32 0.31 12.96
N GLU A 78 -9.47 0.47 13.61
CA GLU A 78 -10.60 1.24 13.10
C GLU A 78 -10.61 2.63 13.72
N MET A 79 -10.41 3.67 12.91
CA MET A 79 -10.28 5.04 13.38
C MET A 79 -10.65 6.07 12.31
N THR A 80 -10.95 7.30 12.71
CA THR A 80 -11.18 8.40 11.77
C THR A 80 -9.85 8.85 11.15
N GLN A 81 -9.91 9.56 10.02
CA GLN A 81 -8.70 10.14 9.41
C GLN A 81 -7.98 11.12 10.35
N ALA A 82 -8.73 11.88 11.17
CA ALA A 82 -8.12 12.77 12.16
C ALA A 82 -7.31 11.98 13.19
N GLN A 83 -7.89 10.91 13.73
CA GLN A 83 -7.21 10.03 14.69
C GLN A 83 -5.97 9.36 14.10
N PHE A 84 -6.01 8.98 12.82
CA PHE A 84 -4.87 8.37 12.14
C PHE A 84 -3.68 9.33 11.95
N ASN A 85 -3.96 10.63 11.77
CA ASN A 85 -2.94 11.66 11.51
C ASN A 85 -2.44 12.38 12.77
N THR A 86 -2.91 11.99 13.95
CA THR A 86 -2.51 12.58 15.24
C THR A 86 -1.29 11.88 15.81
#